data_AF-A0A3E0HEQ4-F1
#
_entry.id   AF-A0A3E0HEQ4-F1
#
_cell.length_a   1.000
_cell.length_b   1.000
_cell.length_c   1.000
_cell.angle_alpha   90.00
_cell.angle_beta   90.00
_cell.angle_gamma   90.00
#
_symmetry.space_group_name_H-M   'P 1'
#
loop_
_entity.id
_entity.type
_entity.pdbx_description
1 polymer ?
#
loop_
_entity_poly.entity_id
_entity_poly.type
_entity_poly.pdbx_seq_one_letter_code
_entity_poly.pdbx_strand_id
1 'polypeptide(L)'
;MSVGRPTPAQRRNTLQNHVLRLRRILQVDAEPRPLVGTAAGYRLDVHRFRSLGQSARAADKPESGALLDEALALWRGDPLMDVPSAVLHREVVPGLVEMGDVPHTATVLDRIGHSHAALGGHEQARSVWRKALEMFRAQGRDQDADRVRRQLDGVRL
;
A
#
# COMPACT_ATOMS: atom_id res chain seq x y z
N MET A 1 7.87 18.48 -44.00
CA MET A 1 6.71 17.58 -43.85
C MET A 1 6.28 17.61 -42.39
N SER A 2 5.09 18.13 -42.08
CA SER A 2 4.57 18.20 -40.72
C SER A 2 3.96 16.86 -40.33
N VAL A 3 4.53 16.16 -39.35
CA VAL A 3 3.92 14.95 -38.79
C VAL A 3 2.69 15.39 -38.01
N GLY A 4 1.50 15.20 -38.60
CA GLY A 4 0.23 15.52 -37.95
C GLY A 4 0.06 14.78 -36.63
N ARG A 5 -0.49 15.44 -35.61
CA ARG A 5 -0.77 14.80 -34.31
C ARG A 5 -1.62 13.53 -34.54
N PRO A 6 -1.31 12.42 -33.86
CA PRO A 6 -2.06 11.18 -34.02
C PRO A 6 -3.52 11.38 -33.62
N THR A 7 -4.42 10.82 -34.44
CA THR A 7 -5.86 10.84 -34.19
C THR A 7 -6.22 10.10 -32.90
N PRO A 8 -7.38 10.37 -32.27
CA PRO A 8 -7.84 9.65 -31.09
C PRO A 8 -7.86 8.12 -31.27
N ALA A 9 -8.22 7.64 -32.46
CA ALA A 9 -8.22 6.22 -32.80
C ALA A 9 -6.81 5.64 -32.85
N GLN A 10 -5.84 6.35 -33.46
CA GLN A 10 -4.43 5.92 -33.49
C GLN A 10 -3.81 5.91 -32.09
N ARG A 11 -4.14 6.89 -31.24
CA ARG A 11 -3.69 6.91 -29.83
C ARG A 11 -4.23 5.70 -29.07
N ARG A 12 -5.52 5.39 -29.22
CA ARG A 12 -6.15 4.21 -28.58
C ARG A 12 -5.54 2.90 -29.05
N ASN A 13 -5.30 2.75 -30.35
CA ASN A 13 -4.71 1.54 -30.92
C ASN A 13 -3.24 1.36 -30.46
N THR A 14 -2.50 2.45 -30.34
CA THR A 14 -1.12 2.44 -29.78
C THR A 14 -1.13 2.00 -28.31
N LEU A 15 -2.04 2.54 -27.49
CA LEU A 15 -2.23 2.12 -26.10
C LEU A 15 -2.59 0.64 -25.98
N GLN A 16 -3.53 0.16 -26.79
CA GLN A 16 -3.93 -1.25 -26.81
C GLN A 16 -2.76 -2.18 -27.16
N ASN A 17 -1.92 -1.80 -28.13
CA ASN A 17 -0.73 -2.56 -28.48
C ASN A 17 0.32 -2.57 -27.35
N HIS A 18 0.54 -1.45 -26.67
CA HIS A 18 1.43 -1.41 -25.51
C HIS A 18 0.90 -2.28 -24.35
N VAL A 19 -0.39 -2.20 -24.06
CA VAL A 19 -1.03 -3.05 -23.03
C VAL A 19 -0.91 -4.53 -23.39
N LEU A 20 -1.13 -4.91 -24.65
CA LEU A 20 -0.98 -6.29 -25.10
C LEU A 20 0.46 -6.81 -24.91
N ARG A 21 1.47 -6.00 -25.28
CA ARG A 21 2.88 -6.37 -25.08
C ARG A 21 3.25 -6.45 -23.61
N LEU A 22 2.85 -5.49 -22.79
CA LEU A 22 3.08 -5.49 -21.34
C LEU A 22 2.44 -6.70 -20.68
N ARG A 23 1.20 -7.06 -21.04
CA ARG A 23 0.54 -8.27 -20.55
C ARG A 23 1.35 -9.52 -20.85
N ARG A 24 1.88 -9.67 -22.06
CA ARG A 24 2.72 -10.83 -22.41
C ARG A 24 4.01 -10.88 -21.59
N ILE A 25 4.71 -9.75 -21.42
CA ILE A 25 5.97 -9.70 -20.65
C ILE A 25 5.73 -10.02 -19.18
N LEU A 26 4.64 -9.49 -18.60
CA LEU A 26 4.32 -9.62 -17.18
C LEU A 26 3.57 -10.93 -16.83
N GLN A 27 3.16 -11.72 -17.82
CA GLN A 27 2.44 -13.00 -17.62
C GLN A 27 3.29 -14.24 -17.94
N VAL A 28 4.55 -14.10 -18.35
CA VAL A 28 5.44 -15.24 -18.60
C VAL A 28 6.24 -15.54 -17.33
N ASP A 29 5.86 -16.62 -16.63
CA ASP A 29 6.65 -17.40 -15.68
C ASP A 29 7.46 -16.64 -14.59
N ALA A 30 6.99 -15.46 -14.17
CA ALA A 30 7.56 -14.73 -13.04
C ALA A 30 6.82 -15.11 -11.74
N GLU A 31 7.53 -15.71 -10.78
CA GLU A 31 7.07 -15.81 -9.40
C GLU A 31 7.83 -14.79 -8.52
N PRO A 32 7.13 -13.93 -7.75
CA PRO A 32 5.67 -13.84 -7.66
C PRO A 32 5.03 -13.20 -8.89
N ARG A 33 3.84 -13.69 -9.30
CA ARG A 33 3.13 -13.17 -10.48
C ARG A 33 2.81 -11.68 -10.33
N PRO A 34 3.41 -10.81 -11.15
CA PRO A 34 3.23 -9.36 -11.00
C PRO A 34 1.86 -8.88 -11.50
N LEU A 35 1.14 -9.69 -12.29
CA LEU A 35 -0.23 -9.42 -12.69
C LEU A 35 -1.16 -10.57 -12.29
N VAL A 36 -2.12 -10.27 -11.43
CA VAL A 36 -3.24 -11.16 -11.13
C VAL A 36 -4.51 -10.61 -11.79
N GLY A 37 -4.96 -11.29 -12.84
CA GLY A 37 -6.23 -10.98 -13.51
C GLY A 37 -7.44 -11.42 -12.69
N THR A 38 -8.52 -10.65 -12.75
CA THR A 38 -9.83 -10.95 -12.15
C THR A 38 -10.92 -10.67 -13.18
N ALA A 39 -12.16 -11.12 -12.92
CA ALA A 39 -13.31 -10.79 -13.76
C ALA A 39 -13.56 -9.27 -13.88
N ALA A 40 -13.06 -8.48 -12.92
CA ALA A 40 -13.16 -7.02 -12.89
C ALA A 40 -11.90 -6.29 -13.41
N GLY A 41 -10.88 -7.01 -13.90
CA GLY A 41 -9.64 -6.41 -14.42
C GLY A 41 -8.40 -6.96 -13.74
N TYR A 42 -7.62 -6.10 -13.08
CA TYR A 42 -6.38 -6.47 -12.39
C TYR A 42 -6.49 -6.24 -10.90
N ARG A 43 -5.96 -7.18 -10.12
CA ARG A 43 -5.76 -6.98 -8.69
C ARG A 43 -4.48 -6.18 -8.49
N LEU A 44 -4.63 -4.95 -8.01
CA LEU A 44 -3.52 -4.08 -7.62
C LEU A 44 -3.24 -4.22 -6.12
N ASP A 45 -1.96 -4.10 -5.74
CA ASP A 45 -1.52 -4.19 -4.34
C ASP A 45 -2.26 -3.17 -3.45
N VAL A 46 -2.50 -1.95 -3.95
CA VAL A 46 -3.29 -0.92 -3.23
C VAL A 46 -4.74 -1.35 -2.93
N HIS A 47 -5.37 -2.10 -3.84
CA HIS A 47 -6.73 -2.61 -3.62
C HIS A 47 -6.74 -3.76 -2.63
N ARG A 48 -5.75 -4.66 -2.71
CA ARG A 48 -5.58 -5.77 -1.77
C ARG A 48 -5.29 -5.26 -0.36
N PHE A 49 -4.39 -4.28 -0.22
CA PHE A 49 -4.08 -3.60 1.04
C PHE A 49 -5.35 -3.08 1.71
N ARG A 50 -6.19 -2.35 0.97
CA ARG A 50 -7.45 -1.80 1.48
C ARG A 50 -8.43 -2.90 1.91
N SER A 51 -8.55 -3.96 1.11
CA SER A 51 -9.43 -5.10 1.44
C SER A 51 -8.98 -5.80 2.72
N LEU A 52 -7.68 -6.08 2.85
CA LEU A 52 -7.11 -6.70 4.07
C LEU A 52 -7.32 -5.80 5.29
N GLY A 53 -7.12 -4.48 5.16
CA GLY A 53 -7.39 -3.52 6.22
C GLY A 53 -8.89 -3.42 6.60
N GLN A 54 -9.80 -3.67 5.65
CA GLN A 54 -11.24 -3.77 5.93
C GLN A 54 -11.58 -5.09 6.64
N SER A 55 -11.10 -6.23 6.13
CA SER A 55 -11.32 -7.54 6.75
C SER A 55 -10.78 -7.60 8.19
N ALA A 56 -9.59 -7.04 8.41
CA ALA A 56 -9.01 -6.94 9.74
C ALA A 56 -9.91 -6.19 10.73
N ARG A 57 -10.74 -5.21 10.29
CA ARG A 57 -11.67 -4.50 11.20
C ARG A 57 -12.79 -5.40 11.73
N ALA A 58 -13.17 -6.43 10.98
CA ALA A 58 -14.24 -7.35 11.35
C ALA A 58 -13.72 -8.62 12.05
N ALA A 59 -12.41 -8.87 12.00
CA ALA A 59 -11.76 -10.04 12.57
C ALA A 59 -11.50 -9.90 14.08
N ASP A 60 -11.24 -11.03 14.75
CA ASP A 60 -10.74 -11.05 16.12
C ASP A 60 -9.28 -10.56 16.21
N LYS A 61 -8.72 -10.44 17.43
CA LYS A 61 -7.35 -9.90 17.62
C LYS A 61 -6.25 -10.69 16.90
N PRO A 62 -6.15 -12.03 17.02
CA PRO A 62 -5.10 -12.79 16.35
C PRO A 62 -5.26 -12.77 14.82
N GLU A 63 -6.46 -12.97 14.30
CA GLU A 63 -6.71 -12.94 12.85
C GLU A 63 -6.50 -11.53 12.28
N SER A 64 -6.94 -10.49 12.99
CA SER A 64 -6.66 -9.10 12.62
C SER A 64 -5.17 -8.81 12.56
N GLY A 65 -4.34 -9.39 13.44
CA GLY A 65 -2.88 -9.19 13.37
C GLY A 65 -2.31 -9.73 12.06
N ALA A 66 -2.62 -10.99 11.74
CA ALA A 66 -2.14 -11.66 10.54
C ALA A 66 -2.58 -10.95 9.24
N LEU A 67 -3.85 -10.53 9.16
CA LEU A 67 -4.37 -9.80 8.00
C LEU A 67 -3.67 -8.45 7.78
N LEU A 68 -3.31 -7.78 8.86
CA LEU A 68 -2.63 -6.49 8.79
C LEU A 68 -1.13 -6.64 8.47
N ASP A 69 -0.48 -7.70 8.94
CA ASP A 69 0.88 -8.06 8.52
C ASP A 69 0.95 -8.35 7.02
N GLU A 70 -0.03 -9.11 6.50
CA GLU A 70 -0.14 -9.38 5.06
C GLU A 70 -0.35 -8.08 4.27
N ALA A 71 -1.16 -7.15 4.80
CA ALA A 71 -1.38 -5.85 4.16
C ALA A 71 -0.06 -5.06 4.07
N LEU A 72 0.68 -4.95 5.18
CA LEU A 72 1.96 -4.24 5.19
C LEU A 72 3.02 -4.87 4.29
N ALA A 73 3.04 -6.20 4.15
CA ALA A 73 3.97 -6.89 3.26
C ALA A 73 3.81 -6.52 1.78
N LEU A 74 2.67 -5.93 1.39
CA LEU A 74 2.45 -5.41 0.03
C LEU A 74 3.27 -4.13 -0.26
N TRP A 75 3.74 -3.44 0.77
CA TRP A 75 4.59 -2.26 0.63
C TRP A 75 6.05 -2.69 0.41
N ARG A 76 6.50 -2.62 -0.84
CA ARG A 76 7.85 -3.02 -1.26
C ARG A 76 8.82 -1.84 -1.44
N GLY A 77 8.39 -0.63 -1.07
CA GLY A 77 9.11 0.63 -1.25
C GLY A 77 8.19 1.72 -1.80
N ASP A 78 8.77 2.81 -2.29
CA ASP A 78 7.99 3.90 -2.88
C ASP A 78 7.24 3.42 -4.14
N PRO A 79 5.97 3.85 -4.35
CA PRO A 79 5.24 3.47 -5.54
C PRO A 79 6.02 3.82 -6.82
N LEU A 80 6.11 2.85 -7.74
CA LEU A 80 6.81 2.98 -9.02
C LEU A 80 8.32 3.29 -8.91
N MET A 81 8.99 2.95 -7.79
CA MET A 81 10.43 3.18 -7.59
C MET A 81 11.34 2.56 -8.67
N ASP A 82 10.89 1.50 -9.32
CA ASP A 82 11.58 0.77 -10.39
C ASP A 82 11.20 1.26 -11.79
N VAL A 83 10.32 2.25 -11.90
CA VAL A 83 9.86 2.83 -13.18
C VAL A 83 10.59 4.16 -13.43
N PRO A 84 11.52 4.23 -14.41
CA PRO A 84 12.27 5.46 -14.70
C PRO A 84 11.42 6.44 -15.53
N SER A 85 10.35 6.97 -14.94
CA SER A 85 9.43 7.92 -15.58
C SER A 85 9.09 9.09 -14.66
N ALA A 86 9.79 10.21 -14.83
CA ALA A 86 9.58 11.41 -14.01
C ALA A 86 8.13 11.95 -14.08
N VAL A 87 7.44 11.75 -15.21
CA VAL A 87 6.03 12.16 -15.35
C VAL A 87 5.12 11.30 -14.48
N LEU A 88 5.31 9.97 -14.46
CA LEU A 88 4.52 9.09 -13.60
C LEU A 88 4.82 9.35 -12.12
N HIS A 89 6.09 9.59 -11.77
CA HIS A 89 6.50 10.00 -10.43
C HIS A 89 5.87 11.32 -9.99
N ARG A 90 5.69 12.29 -10.89
CA ARG A 90 5.05 13.56 -10.55
C ARG A 90 3.53 13.49 -10.50
N GLU A 91 2.90 12.76 -11.41
CA GLU A 91 1.45 12.86 -11.64
C GLU A 91 0.65 11.70 -11.06
N VAL A 92 1.27 10.53 -10.90
CA VAL A 92 0.56 9.30 -10.50
C VAL A 92 0.98 8.87 -9.10
N VAL A 93 2.27 8.95 -8.77
CA VAL A 93 2.78 8.54 -7.45
C VAL A 93 2.10 9.28 -6.31
N PRO A 94 1.86 10.62 -6.33
CA PRO A 94 1.13 11.27 -5.24
C PRO A 94 -0.26 10.67 -5.02
N GLY A 95 -1.01 10.39 -6.08
CA GLY A 95 -2.32 9.74 -5.97
C GLY A 95 -2.23 8.28 -5.50
N LEU A 96 -1.19 7.53 -5.88
CA LEU A 96 -0.96 6.18 -5.36
C LEU A 96 -0.54 6.20 -3.89
N VAL A 97 0.27 7.19 -3.49
CA VAL A 97 0.62 7.47 -2.10
C VAL A 97 -0.65 7.85 -1.36
N GLU A 98 -1.52 8.73 -1.86
CA GLU A 98 -2.81 9.07 -1.22
C GLU A 98 -3.83 7.91 -1.18
N MET A 99 -3.76 6.98 -2.13
CA MET A 99 -4.62 5.79 -2.13
C MET A 99 -4.07 4.68 -1.23
N GLY A 100 -2.76 4.59 -1.07
CA GLY A 100 -2.07 3.65 -0.18
C GLY A 100 -1.94 4.17 1.26
N ASP A 101 -1.70 5.46 1.43
CA ASP A 101 -1.52 6.25 2.64
C ASP A 101 -2.59 7.34 2.61
N VAL A 102 -3.37 7.65 3.64
CA VAL A 102 -2.91 8.62 4.63
C VAL A 102 -3.67 8.36 5.95
N PRO A 103 -5.00 8.26 6.06
CA PRO A 103 -5.62 8.00 7.38
C PRO A 103 -5.52 6.53 7.86
N HIS A 104 -5.51 5.57 6.92
CA HIS A 104 -5.68 4.14 7.26
C HIS A 104 -4.39 3.44 7.66
N THR A 105 -3.25 3.76 7.06
CA THR A 105 -1.98 3.01 7.29
C THR A 105 -1.44 3.22 8.69
N ALA A 106 -1.42 4.46 9.18
CA ALA A 106 -1.05 4.76 10.56
C ALA A 106 -2.01 4.10 11.58
N THR A 107 -3.31 4.06 11.24
CA THR A 107 -4.33 3.36 12.06
C THR A 107 -4.15 1.85 12.03
N VAL A 108 -3.75 1.27 10.89
CA VAL A 108 -3.42 -0.15 10.76
C VAL A 108 -2.20 -0.50 11.60
N LEU A 109 -1.14 0.30 11.54
CA LEU A 109 0.06 0.11 12.36
C LEU A 109 -0.23 0.21 13.87
N ASP A 110 -1.07 1.17 14.29
CA ASP A 110 -1.55 1.28 15.68
C ASP A 110 -2.28 0.00 16.12
N ARG A 111 -3.15 -0.55 15.27
CA ARG A 111 -3.89 -1.79 15.56
C ARG A 111 -2.98 -3.03 15.64
N ILE A 112 -2.00 -3.17 14.73
CA ILE A 112 -1.00 -4.24 14.80
C ILE A 112 -0.23 -4.15 16.12
N GLY A 113 0.14 -2.93 16.54
CA GLY A 113 0.84 -2.73 17.80
C GLY A 113 0.04 -3.24 19.00
N HIS A 114 -1.26 -2.97 19.03
CA HIS A 114 -2.14 -3.54 20.05
C HIS A 114 -2.24 -5.07 19.98
N SER A 115 -2.34 -5.65 18.78
CA SER A 115 -2.38 -7.11 18.60
C SER A 115 -1.08 -7.77 19.08
N HIS A 116 0.08 -7.25 18.70
CA HIS A 116 1.37 -7.77 19.18
C HIS A 116 1.52 -7.62 20.69
N ALA A 117 1.17 -6.47 21.27
CA ALA A 117 1.24 -6.27 22.71
C ALA A 117 0.33 -7.26 23.47
N ALA A 118 -0.87 -7.53 22.96
CA ALA A 118 -1.79 -8.51 23.54
C ALA A 118 -1.27 -9.96 23.45
N LEU A 119 -0.41 -10.26 22.47
CA LEU A 119 0.23 -11.56 22.27
C LEU A 119 1.62 -11.65 22.95
N GLY A 120 2.03 -10.65 23.74
CA GLY A 120 3.34 -10.61 24.41
C GLY A 120 4.53 -10.20 23.51
N GLY A 121 4.27 -9.84 22.26
CA GLY A 121 5.26 -9.37 21.28
C GLY A 121 5.62 -7.90 21.48
N HIS A 122 6.22 -7.56 22.62
CA HIS A 122 6.48 -6.17 23.01
C HIS A 122 7.45 -5.43 22.07
N GLU A 123 8.47 -6.11 21.54
CA GLU A 123 9.41 -5.55 20.57
C GLU A 123 8.74 -5.27 19.22
N GLN A 124 7.92 -6.19 18.73
CA GLN A 124 7.15 -6.02 17.49
C GLN A 124 6.14 -4.88 17.63
N ALA A 125 5.43 -4.82 18.76
CA ALA A 125 4.49 -3.74 19.08
C ALA A 125 5.18 -2.37 19.06
N ARG A 126 6.37 -2.26 19.68
CA ARG A 126 7.16 -1.03 19.66
C ARG A 126 7.60 -0.62 18.25
N SER A 127 8.02 -1.58 17.44
CA SER A 127 8.47 -1.30 16.07
C SER A 127 7.35 -0.68 15.24
N VAL A 128 6.16 -1.29 15.26
CA VAL A 128 5.01 -0.79 14.49
C VAL A 128 4.44 0.52 15.04
N TRP A 129 4.42 0.71 16.36
CA TRP A 129 3.99 1.98 16.95
C TRP A 129 4.94 3.15 16.68
N ARG A 130 6.26 2.93 16.59
CA ARG A 130 7.19 3.99 16.15
C ARG A 130 6.86 4.45 14.72
N LYS A 131 6.57 3.50 13.83
CA LYS A 131 6.22 3.82 12.45
C LYS A 131 4.84 4.49 12.35
N ALA A 132 3.86 4.05 13.14
CA ALA A 132 2.56 4.73 13.26
C ALA A 132 2.72 6.19 13.73
N LEU A 133 3.58 6.42 14.74
CA LEU A 133 3.86 7.74 15.30
C LEU A 133 4.49 8.69 14.28
N GLU A 134 5.47 8.22 13.51
CA GLU A 134 6.09 8.99 12.42
C GLU A 134 5.03 9.43 11.40
N MET A 135 4.16 8.50 10.99
CA MET A 135 3.10 8.78 10.02
C MET A 135 2.03 9.72 10.58
N PHE A 136 1.58 9.54 11.83
CA PHE A 136 0.61 10.47 12.44
C PHE A 136 1.15 11.90 12.52
N ARG A 137 2.46 12.08 12.78
CA ARG A 137 3.11 13.40 12.79
C ARG A 137 3.22 14.01 11.40
N ALA A 138 3.64 13.23 10.41
CA ALA A 138 3.72 13.69 9.02
C ALA A 138 2.34 14.16 8.49
N GLN A 139 1.26 13.66 9.06
CA GLN A 139 -0.13 13.98 8.71
C GLN A 139 -0.76 15.08 9.58
N GLY A 140 -0.05 15.64 10.56
CA GLY A 140 -0.61 16.62 11.50
C GLY A 140 -1.71 16.06 12.42
N ARG A 141 -1.73 14.74 12.64
CA ARG A 141 -2.71 14.05 13.51
C ARG A 141 -2.19 13.94 14.94
N ASP A 142 -2.06 15.08 15.60
CA ASP A 142 -1.36 15.19 16.89
C ASP A 142 -2.01 14.36 18.01
N GLN A 143 -3.35 14.28 18.05
CA GLN A 143 -4.05 13.47 19.05
C GLN A 143 -3.75 11.96 18.92
N ASP A 144 -3.63 11.46 17.69
CA ASP A 144 -3.28 10.08 17.42
C ASP A 144 -1.80 9.82 17.77
N ALA A 145 -0.92 10.75 17.41
CA ALA A 145 0.49 10.70 17.78
C ALA A 145 0.68 10.64 19.31
N ASP A 146 -0.08 11.43 20.06
CA ASP A 146 -0.04 11.43 21.53
C ASP A 146 -0.60 10.16 22.15
N ARG A 147 -1.62 9.55 21.54
CA ARG A 147 -2.11 8.23 21.95
C ARG A 147 -1.03 7.17 21.77
N VAL A 148 -0.40 7.11 20.60
CA VAL A 148 0.63 6.11 20.30
C VAL A 148 1.89 6.29 21.14
N ARG A 149 2.28 7.53 21.41
CA ARG A 149 3.38 7.83 22.34
C ARG A 149 3.13 7.24 23.73
N ARG A 150 1.92 7.42 24.29
CA ARG A 150 1.56 6.83 25.59
C ARG A 150 1.58 5.30 25.58
N GLN A 151 1.20 4.67 24.48
CA GLN A 151 1.31 3.21 24.34
C GLN A 151 2.78 2.76 24.37
N LEU A 152 3.67 3.41 23.61
CA LEU A 152 5.10 3.12 23.60
C LEU A 152 5.74 3.21 25.00
N ASP A 153 5.31 4.19 25.78
CA ASP A 153 5.75 4.39 27.16
C ASP A 153 5.17 3.32 28.11
N GLY A 154 3.94 2.87 27.87
CA GLY A 154 3.23 1.88 28.67
C GLY A 154 3.72 0.44 28.48
N VAL A 155 4.33 0.10 27.33
CA VAL A 155 4.84 -1.26 27.07
C VAL A 155 6.28 -1.42 27.59
N ARG A 156 6.62 -0.67 28.65
CA ARG A 156 7.95 -0.60 29.25
C ARG A 156 7.98 -1.22 30.64
N LEU A 157 7.58 -2.49 30.76
CA LEU A 157 7.92 -3.40 31.86
C LEU A 157 7.88 -4.83 31.32
#